data_AF-A0A843HDT4-F1
#
_entry.id   AF-A0A843HDT4-F1
#
_cell.length_a   1.000
_cell.length_b   1.000
_cell.length_c   1.000
_cell.angle_alpha   90.00
_cell.angle_beta   90.00
_cell.angle_gamma   90.00
#
_symmetry.space_group_name_H-M   'P 1'
#
loop_
_entity.id
_entity.type
_entity.pdbx_description
1 polymer ?
#
loop_
_entity_poly.entity_id
_entity_poly.type
_entity_poly.pdbx_seq_one_letter_code
_entity_poly.pdbx_strand_id
1 'polypeptide(L)'
;MKVSEMIKALKEMGFSVESRKRTDGGVIITKINNMTFTGSKGNQYARDVLGVELSQARIEQVHFNVTKYIKGSKKKATLDDEMKRKLRQVQRKWRKNKMHGRLTASKTKWHLEKEGRRAAMENLEKMSRYGEGLAYLENVEYLAQYWEDIARGFLINDTIQDRIYAVAEKIRAKAETFKESWIHQLYSLGYQILENSFDENIVNECIDRANEIIGG
;
A
#
# COMPACT_ATOMS: atom_id res chain seq x y z
N MET A 1 -37.72 17.14 -8.55
CA MET A 1 -38.08 16.90 -7.14
C MET A 1 -36.88 16.39 -6.36
N LYS A 2 -36.60 16.97 -5.18
CA LYS A 2 -35.55 16.52 -4.26
C LYS A 2 -35.98 15.25 -3.52
N VAL A 3 -35.02 14.47 -3.02
CA VAL A 3 -35.32 13.23 -2.25
C VAL A 3 -36.11 13.52 -0.98
N SER A 4 -35.86 14.65 -0.32
CA SER A 4 -36.64 15.10 0.84
C SER A 4 -38.11 15.35 0.51
N GLU A 5 -38.40 15.91 -0.66
CA GLU A 5 -39.76 16.16 -1.15
C GLU A 5 -40.45 14.84 -1.49
N MET A 6 -39.73 13.89 -2.12
CA MET A 6 -40.26 12.54 -2.39
C MET A 6 -40.60 11.78 -1.12
N ILE A 7 -39.76 11.87 -0.08
CA ILE A 7 -40.03 11.25 1.22
C ILE A 7 -41.31 11.82 1.85
N LYS A 8 -41.50 13.14 1.76
CA LYS A 8 -42.70 13.80 2.28
C LYS A 8 -43.96 13.34 1.54
N ALA A 9 -43.94 13.37 0.21
CA ALA A 9 -45.05 12.92 -0.62
C ALA A 9 -45.42 11.44 -0.38
N LEU A 10 -44.44 10.55 -0.27
CA LEU A 10 -44.70 9.14 0.05
C LEU A 10 -45.35 8.95 1.42
N LYS A 11 -44.91 9.70 2.43
CA LYS A 11 -45.53 9.65 3.77
C LYS A 11 -46.97 10.17 3.76
N GLU A 12 -47.23 11.23 3.00
CA GLU A 12 -48.59 11.78 2.82
C GLU A 12 -49.51 10.78 2.09
N MET A 13 -48.97 9.95 1.21
CA MET A 13 -49.67 8.82 0.58
C MET A 13 -49.81 7.58 1.49
N GLY A 14 -49.38 7.65 2.75
CA GLY A 14 -49.53 6.56 3.73
C GLY A 14 -48.39 5.52 3.74
N PHE A 15 -47.28 5.77 3.04
CA PHE A 15 -46.12 4.86 3.08
C PHE A 15 -45.26 5.09 4.34
N SER A 16 -44.80 4.01 4.95
CA SER A 16 -43.75 4.04 5.97
C SER A 16 -42.38 4.12 5.30
N VAL A 17 -41.66 5.23 5.50
CA VAL A 17 -40.37 5.52 4.83
C VAL A 17 -39.26 5.76 5.85
N GLU A 18 -38.20 4.95 5.79
CA GLU A 18 -36.95 5.19 6.52
C GLU A 18 -35.87 5.71 5.57
N SER A 19 -35.06 6.66 6.04
CA SER A 19 -33.99 7.26 5.25
C SER A 19 -32.77 7.58 6.10
N ARG A 20 -31.60 7.70 5.45
CA ARG A 20 -30.34 8.12 6.09
C ARG A 20 -29.66 9.23 5.30
N LYS A 21 -28.92 10.07 6.01
CA LYS A 21 -28.04 11.08 5.42
C LYS A 21 -26.72 10.43 4.99
N ARG A 22 -26.24 10.78 3.81
CA ARG A 22 -24.91 10.42 3.28
C ARG A 22 -23.85 11.38 3.81
N THR A 23 -22.59 10.98 3.70
CA THR A 23 -21.42 11.80 4.06
C THR A 23 -21.28 13.06 3.21
N ASP A 24 -21.79 13.05 1.97
CA ASP A 24 -21.84 14.21 1.07
C ASP A 24 -23.05 15.13 1.30
N GLY A 25 -23.81 14.91 2.37
CA GLY A 25 -24.98 15.71 2.74
C GLY A 25 -26.28 15.30 2.04
N GLY A 26 -26.23 14.40 1.04
CA GLY A 26 -27.42 13.89 0.35
C GLY A 26 -28.27 12.94 1.21
N VAL A 27 -29.53 12.71 0.82
CA VAL A 27 -30.44 11.78 1.51
C VAL A 27 -30.67 10.52 0.67
N ILE A 28 -30.67 9.35 1.30
CA ILE A 28 -31.01 8.07 0.68
C ILE A 28 -32.15 7.42 1.46
N ILE A 29 -33.19 7.00 0.74
CA ILE A 29 -34.25 6.14 1.25
C ILE A 29 -33.71 4.72 1.38
N THR A 30 -33.78 4.18 2.59
CA THR A 30 -33.31 2.84 2.93
C THR A 30 -34.43 1.83 3.05
N LYS A 31 -35.67 2.28 3.31
CA LYS A 31 -36.82 1.38 3.45
C LYS A 31 -38.13 2.07 3.09
N ILE A 32 -39.05 1.33 2.44
CA ILE A 32 -40.44 1.75 2.16
C ILE A 32 -41.37 0.55 2.42
N ASN A 33 -42.40 0.69 3.26
CA ASN A 33 -43.41 -0.35 3.57
C ASN A 33 -42.80 -1.77 3.75
N ASN A 34 -41.79 -1.87 4.61
CA ASN A 34 -41.02 -3.10 4.90
C ASN A 34 -40.05 -3.59 3.82
N MET A 35 -40.02 -2.99 2.63
CA MET A 35 -39.01 -3.28 1.62
C MET A 35 -37.71 -2.53 1.93
N THR A 36 -36.59 -3.25 2.03
CA THR A 36 -35.27 -2.64 2.30
C THR A 36 -34.48 -2.46 1.00
N PHE A 37 -33.86 -1.30 0.84
CA PHE A 37 -33.15 -0.92 -0.37
C PHE A 37 -31.68 -0.61 -0.08
N THR A 38 -30.80 -1.03 -1.00
CA THR A 38 -29.37 -0.73 -0.95
C THR A 38 -29.02 0.41 -1.91
N GLY A 39 -28.23 1.37 -1.42
CA GLY A 39 -27.73 2.49 -2.24
C GLY A 39 -28.87 3.36 -2.80
N SER A 40 -28.80 3.70 -4.09
CA SER A 40 -29.78 4.60 -4.73
C SER A 40 -31.12 3.94 -5.10
N LYS A 41 -31.29 2.63 -4.87
CA LYS A 41 -32.47 1.87 -5.29
C LYS A 41 -33.76 2.34 -4.60
N GLY A 42 -33.69 2.74 -3.33
CA GLY A 42 -34.87 3.27 -2.62
C GLY A 42 -35.35 4.60 -3.20
N ASN A 43 -34.42 5.45 -3.64
CA ASN A 43 -34.76 6.71 -4.31
C ASN A 43 -35.31 6.50 -5.72
N GLN A 44 -34.95 5.39 -6.38
CA GLN A 44 -35.50 5.03 -7.68
C GLN A 44 -36.92 4.51 -7.52
N TYR A 45 -37.14 3.55 -6.62
CA TYR A 45 -38.48 3.05 -6.30
C TYR A 45 -39.44 4.19 -5.89
N ALA A 46 -38.98 5.13 -5.08
CA ALA A 46 -39.76 6.31 -4.70
C ALA A 46 -40.17 7.18 -5.90
N ARG A 47 -39.31 7.31 -6.92
CA ARG A 47 -39.64 8.05 -8.15
C ARG A 47 -40.68 7.31 -8.97
N ASP A 48 -40.53 6.00 -9.10
CA ASP A 48 -41.42 5.15 -9.88
C ASP A 48 -42.84 5.19 -9.28
N VAL A 49 -42.96 5.12 -7.95
CA VAL A 49 -44.25 5.25 -7.24
C VAL A 49 -44.88 6.64 -7.41
N LEU A 50 -44.07 7.70 -7.39
CA LEU A 50 -44.55 9.07 -7.50
C LEU A 50 -44.70 9.58 -8.95
N GLY A 51 -44.36 8.76 -9.95
CA GLY A 51 -44.35 9.17 -11.36
C GLY A 51 -43.38 10.31 -11.68
N VAL A 52 -42.30 10.46 -10.90
CA VAL A 52 -41.34 11.56 -11.05
C VAL A 52 -40.19 11.14 -11.95
N GLU A 53 -40.15 11.68 -13.16
CA GLU A 53 -39.05 11.45 -14.09
C GLU A 53 -37.76 12.19 -13.67
N LEU A 54 -36.62 11.64 -14.08
CA LEU A 54 -35.33 12.32 -13.96
C LEU A 54 -35.21 13.40 -15.03
N SER A 55 -34.56 14.52 -14.72
CA SER A 55 -34.23 15.50 -15.76
C SER A 55 -33.26 14.92 -16.78
N GLN A 56 -33.33 15.38 -18.03
CA GLN A 56 -32.48 14.91 -19.12
C GLN A 56 -30.98 14.97 -18.78
N ALA A 57 -30.51 16.08 -18.18
CA ALA A 57 -29.13 16.22 -17.71
C ALA A 57 -28.74 15.18 -16.64
N ARG A 58 -29.69 14.73 -15.81
CA ARG A 58 -29.45 13.70 -14.79
C ARG A 58 -29.49 12.30 -15.40
N ILE A 59 -30.35 12.07 -16.38
CA ILE A 59 -30.36 10.85 -17.20
C ILE A 59 -29.02 10.72 -17.91
N GLU A 60 -28.56 11.76 -18.58
CA GLU A 60 -27.26 11.82 -19.25
C GLU A 60 -26.10 11.60 -18.27
N GLN A 61 -26.15 12.17 -17.07
CA GLN A 61 -25.11 11.94 -16.05
C GLN A 61 -25.11 10.49 -15.53
N VAL A 62 -26.29 9.87 -15.34
CA VAL A 62 -26.40 8.46 -14.96
C VAL A 62 -25.89 7.57 -16.10
N HIS A 63 -26.30 7.85 -17.34
CA HIS A 63 -25.81 7.15 -18.53
C HIS A 63 -24.30 7.31 -18.70
N PHE A 64 -23.74 8.52 -18.53
CA PHE A 64 -22.30 8.76 -18.60
C PHE A 64 -21.56 7.95 -17.54
N ASN A 65 -22.03 7.94 -16.29
CA ASN A 65 -21.42 7.14 -15.22
C ASN A 65 -21.49 5.64 -15.56
N VAL A 66 -22.66 5.12 -15.91
CA VAL A 66 -22.84 3.71 -16.31
C VAL A 66 -21.94 3.36 -17.50
N THR A 67 -21.86 4.21 -18.52
CA THR A 67 -21.04 3.99 -19.71
C THR A 67 -19.54 4.06 -19.41
N LYS A 68 -19.11 4.98 -18.52
CA LYS A 68 -17.73 5.06 -18.01
C LYS A 68 -17.33 3.81 -17.22
N TYR A 69 -18.28 3.17 -16.52
CA TYR A 69 -18.04 1.91 -15.78
C TYR A 69 -18.19 0.65 -16.65
N ILE A 70 -19.00 0.65 -17.70
CA ILE A 70 -19.26 -0.52 -18.57
C ILE A 70 -18.32 -0.59 -19.77
N LYS A 71 -18.04 0.51 -20.48
CA LYS A 71 -17.20 0.49 -21.71
C LYS A 71 -15.69 0.53 -21.45
N GLY A 72 -15.28 0.74 -20.20
CA GLY A 72 -13.86 0.86 -19.81
C GLY A 72 -13.33 -0.28 -18.94
N SER A 73 -14.15 -1.27 -18.55
CA SER A 73 -13.65 -2.39 -17.75
C SER A 73 -12.88 -3.35 -18.66
N LYS A 74 -11.62 -3.03 -18.99
CA LYS A 74 -10.64 -4.06 -19.37
C LYS A 74 -10.78 -5.18 -18.34
N LYS A 75 -10.96 -6.42 -18.79
CA LYS A 75 -11.04 -7.59 -17.91
C LYS A 75 -9.79 -7.57 -17.04
N LYS A 76 -9.91 -7.08 -15.80
CA LYS A 76 -8.78 -7.02 -14.87
C LYS A 76 -8.29 -8.44 -14.68
N ALA A 77 -6.97 -8.61 -14.64
CA ALA A 77 -6.37 -9.92 -14.42
C ALA A 77 -7.00 -10.58 -13.17
N THR A 78 -7.34 -11.86 -13.29
CA THR A 78 -7.85 -12.64 -12.16
C THR A 78 -6.66 -13.24 -11.43
N LEU A 79 -6.59 -13.06 -10.11
CA LEU A 79 -5.59 -13.73 -9.31
C LEU A 79 -5.94 -15.21 -9.23
N ASP A 80 -4.99 -16.10 -9.49
CA ASP A 80 -5.13 -17.51 -9.13
C ASP A 80 -5.06 -17.73 -7.61
N ASP A 81 -5.26 -18.97 -7.20
CA ASP A 81 -5.38 -19.34 -5.79
C ASP A 81 -4.05 -19.25 -5.03
N GLU A 82 -2.93 -19.45 -5.72
CA GLU A 82 -1.60 -19.27 -5.15
C GLU A 82 -1.35 -17.80 -4.81
N MET A 83 -1.60 -16.88 -5.75
CA MET A 83 -1.50 -15.44 -5.51
C MET A 83 -2.46 -14.97 -4.42
N LYS A 84 -3.71 -15.46 -4.41
CA LYS A 84 -4.67 -15.15 -3.33
C LYS A 84 -4.17 -15.64 -1.98
N ARG A 85 -3.55 -16.82 -1.91
CA ARG A 85 -2.99 -17.38 -0.67
C ARG A 85 -1.82 -16.53 -0.18
N LYS A 86 -0.86 -16.21 -1.06
CA LYS A 86 0.29 -15.36 -0.74
C LYS A 86 -0.16 -13.96 -0.32
N LEU A 87 -1.07 -13.32 -1.05
CA LEU A 87 -1.64 -12.02 -0.69
C LEU A 87 -2.26 -12.02 0.71
N ARG A 88 -3.03 -13.07 1.06
CA ARG A 88 -3.61 -13.20 2.42
C ARG A 88 -2.53 -13.35 3.48
N GLN A 89 -1.47 -14.12 3.22
CA GLN A 89 -0.34 -14.27 4.15
C GLN A 89 0.35 -12.92 4.39
N VAL A 90 0.67 -12.18 3.32
CA VAL A 90 1.31 -10.86 3.42
C VAL A 90 0.42 -9.88 4.18
N GLN A 91 -0.87 -9.82 3.87
CA GLN A 91 -1.82 -8.97 4.59
C GLN A 91 -1.91 -9.29 6.09
N ARG A 92 -1.81 -10.57 6.48
CA ARG A 92 -1.76 -10.97 7.90
C ARG A 92 -0.50 -10.44 8.59
N LYS A 93 0.67 -10.59 7.95
CA LYS A 93 1.96 -10.07 8.46
C LYS A 93 1.90 -8.55 8.67
N TRP A 94 1.40 -7.82 7.68
CA TRP A 94 1.25 -6.35 7.74
C TRP A 94 0.33 -5.90 8.87
N ARG A 95 -0.80 -6.58 9.07
CA ARG A 95 -1.71 -6.27 10.19
C ARG A 95 -1.07 -6.53 11.54
N LYS A 96 -0.32 -7.63 11.68
CA LYS A 96 0.40 -7.97 12.92
C LYS A 96 1.43 -6.89 13.27
N ASN A 97 2.17 -6.41 12.28
CA ASN A 97 3.26 -5.45 12.47
C ASN A 97 2.84 -3.97 12.24
N LYS A 98 1.54 -3.71 12.05
CA LYS A 98 0.96 -2.36 11.86
C LYS A 98 1.66 -1.52 10.77
N MET A 99 2.14 -2.16 9.70
CA MET A 99 2.85 -1.47 8.62
C MET A 99 1.94 -0.48 7.87
N HIS A 100 2.51 0.65 7.44
CA HIS A 100 1.81 1.65 6.65
C HIS A 100 1.62 1.21 5.19
N GLY A 101 0.53 1.67 4.57
CA GLY A 101 0.14 1.31 3.21
C GLY A 101 -0.80 0.09 3.18
N ARG A 102 -1.72 0.05 2.21
CA ARG A 102 -2.64 -1.08 2.06
C ARG A 102 -2.28 -1.89 0.83
N LEU A 103 -1.78 -3.10 1.02
CA LEU A 103 -1.70 -4.10 -0.04
C LEU A 103 -3.11 -4.63 -0.32
N THR A 104 -3.62 -4.42 -1.53
CA THR A 104 -4.98 -4.82 -1.94
C THR A 104 -4.94 -5.72 -3.15
N ALA A 105 -5.97 -6.54 -3.31
CA ALA A 105 -6.15 -7.35 -4.52
C ALA A 105 -6.12 -6.48 -5.79
N SER A 106 -6.65 -5.25 -5.74
CA SER A 106 -6.60 -4.31 -6.87
C SER A 106 -5.18 -3.93 -7.27
N LYS A 107 -4.28 -3.67 -6.31
CA LYS A 107 -2.86 -3.39 -6.59
C LYS A 107 -2.17 -4.61 -7.17
N THR A 108 -2.36 -5.80 -6.58
CA THR A 108 -1.77 -7.05 -7.08
C THR A 108 -2.26 -7.38 -8.50
N LYS A 109 -3.54 -7.15 -8.79
CA LYS A 109 -4.11 -7.33 -10.15
C LYS A 109 -3.50 -6.37 -11.16
N TRP A 110 -3.22 -5.13 -10.76
CA TRP A 110 -2.56 -4.16 -11.62
C TRP A 110 -1.14 -4.62 -11.99
N HIS A 111 -0.34 -5.07 -11.01
CA HIS A 111 0.99 -5.64 -11.29
C HIS A 111 0.91 -6.87 -12.19
N LEU A 112 -0.05 -7.77 -11.93
CA LEU A 112 -0.27 -8.94 -12.78
C LEU A 112 -0.61 -8.55 -14.23
N GLU A 113 -1.44 -7.53 -14.43
CA GLU A 113 -1.85 -7.06 -15.75
C GLU A 113 -0.72 -6.31 -16.48
N LYS A 114 0.18 -5.65 -15.76
CA LYS A 114 1.23 -4.80 -16.34
C LYS A 114 2.58 -5.49 -16.51
N GLU A 115 2.99 -6.28 -15.54
CA GLU A 115 4.35 -6.83 -15.43
C GLU A 115 4.34 -8.37 -15.48
N GLY A 116 3.15 -8.97 -15.49
CA GLY A 116 2.96 -10.42 -15.56
C GLY A 116 3.06 -11.11 -14.20
N ARG A 117 2.89 -12.44 -14.23
CA ARG A 117 2.79 -13.27 -13.03
C ARG A 117 4.03 -13.23 -12.15
N ARG A 118 5.20 -13.40 -12.76
CA ARG A 118 6.49 -13.50 -12.05
C ARG A 118 6.75 -12.23 -11.23
N ALA A 119 6.69 -11.07 -11.87
CA ALA A 119 6.87 -9.77 -11.22
C ALA A 119 5.82 -9.51 -10.11
N ALA A 120 4.56 -9.91 -10.34
CA ALA A 120 3.52 -9.76 -9.33
C ALA A 120 3.77 -10.64 -8.08
N MET A 121 4.32 -11.85 -8.24
CA MET A 121 4.72 -12.73 -7.14
C MET A 121 5.97 -12.20 -6.42
N GLU A 122 7.00 -11.78 -7.15
CA GLU A 122 8.20 -11.15 -6.60
C GLU A 122 7.82 -9.91 -5.77
N ASN A 123 6.89 -9.08 -6.25
CA ASN A 123 6.38 -7.94 -5.48
C ASN A 123 5.65 -8.38 -4.20
N LEU A 124 4.83 -9.44 -4.25
CA LEU A 124 4.21 -9.98 -3.03
C LEU A 124 5.26 -10.49 -2.03
N GLU A 125 6.38 -11.01 -2.50
CA GLU A 125 7.50 -11.46 -1.66
C GLU A 125 8.25 -10.30 -1.03
N LYS A 126 8.58 -9.26 -1.81
CA LYS A 126 9.11 -8.00 -1.28
C LYS A 126 8.20 -7.46 -0.19
N MET A 127 6.90 -7.35 -0.48
CA MET A 127 5.92 -6.87 0.49
C MET A 127 5.82 -7.80 1.71
N SER A 128 6.03 -9.12 1.56
CA SER A 128 6.11 -10.03 2.70
C SER A 128 7.25 -9.67 3.65
N ARG A 129 8.47 -9.49 3.11
CA ARG A 129 9.68 -9.14 3.88
C ARG A 129 9.49 -7.84 4.65
N TYR A 130 9.04 -6.80 3.95
CA TYR A 130 8.71 -5.53 4.59
C TYR A 130 7.64 -5.68 5.67
N GLY A 131 6.64 -6.54 5.41
CA GLY A 131 5.63 -6.93 6.37
C GLY A 131 6.19 -7.59 7.64
N GLU A 132 7.39 -8.13 7.60
CA GLU A 132 8.12 -8.74 8.73
C GLU A 132 9.14 -7.79 9.37
N GLY A 133 9.23 -6.55 8.88
CA GLY A 133 10.26 -5.58 9.28
C GLY A 133 11.64 -5.89 8.69
N LEU A 134 11.71 -6.79 7.71
CA LEU A 134 12.94 -7.14 6.99
C LEU A 134 13.13 -6.22 5.79
N ALA A 135 14.39 -5.93 5.50
CA ALA A 135 14.79 -5.16 4.35
C ALA A 135 14.55 -5.90 3.04
N TYR A 136 14.35 -5.12 1.97
CA TYR A 136 14.43 -5.64 0.60
C TYR A 136 15.86 -6.05 0.30
N LEU A 137 16.04 -7.18 -0.38
CA LEU A 137 17.37 -7.70 -0.71
C LEU A 137 18.18 -6.69 -1.54
N GLU A 138 17.51 -5.97 -2.45
CA GLU A 138 18.16 -4.92 -3.24
C GLU A 138 18.68 -3.78 -2.36
N ASN A 139 17.93 -3.39 -1.33
CA ASN A 139 18.36 -2.33 -0.42
C ASN A 139 19.55 -2.80 0.44
N VAL A 140 19.59 -4.07 0.82
CA VAL A 140 20.73 -4.66 1.55
C VAL A 140 21.98 -4.65 0.65
N GLU A 141 21.86 -5.06 -0.60
CA GLU A 141 22.99 -5.07 -1.54
C GLU A 141 23.49 -3.66 -1.84
N TYR A 142 22.59 -2.68 -2.05
CA TYR A 142 23.00 -1.28 -2.21
C TYR A 142 23.72 -0.73 -0.97
N LEU A 143 23.27 -1.11 0.23
CA LEU A 143 23.96 -0.73 1.45
C LEU A 143 25.34 -1.39 1.54
N ALA A 144 25.49 -2.66 1.19
CA ALA A 144 26.78 -3.33 1.17
C ALA A 144 27.76 -2.65 0.17
N GLN A 145 27.28 -2.35 -1.05
CA GLN A 145 28.05 -1.63 -2.06
C GLN A 145 28.47 -0.24 -1.58
N TYR A 146 27.57 0.49 -0.90
CA TYR A 146 27.92 1.77 -0.29
C TYR A 146 29.08 1.65 0.71
N TRP A 147 29.09 0.62 1.55
CA TRP A 147 30.21 0.36 2.47
C TRP A 147 31.50 -0.03 1.73
N GLU A 148 31.43 -0.80 0.64
CA GLU A 148 32.60 -1.05 -0.21
C GLU A 148 33.15 0.23 -0.84
N ASP A 149 32.27 1.12 -1.31
CA ASP A 149 32.68 2.38 -1.94
C ASP A 149 33.37 3.30 -0.93
N ILE A 150 32.89 3.33 0.33
CA ILE A 150 33.60 3.98 1.42
C ILE A 150 34.99 3.35 1.58
N ALA A 151 35.09 2.02 1.66
CA ALA A 151 36.37 1.33 1.82
C ALA A 151 37.35 1.65 0.69
N ARG A 152 36.87 1.73 -0.56
CA ARG A 152 37.67 2.12 -1.74
C ARG A 152 38.22 3.55 -1.63
N GLY A 153 37.53 4.44 -0.90
CA GLY A 153 38.00 5.81 -0.63
C GLY A 153 39.18 5.88 0.33
N PHE A 154 39.40 4.87 1.18
CA PHE A 154 40.54 4.79 2.11
C PHE A 154 41.74 4.14 1.43
N LEU A 155 42.49 4.93 0.66
CA LEU A 155 43.65 4.46 -0.12
C LEU A 155 44.97 4.38 0.66
N ILE A 156 45.02 4.89 1.91
CA ILE A 156 46.27 5.07 2.68
C ILE A 156 46.29 4.21 3.95
N ASN A 157 45.15 3.70 4.42
CA ASN A 157 45.05 2.89 5.63
C ASN A 157 44.38 1.54 5.33
N ASP A 158 45.20 0.57 4.92
CA ASP A 158 44.78 -0.79 4.57
C ASP A 158 44.02 -1.48 5.72
N THR A 159 44.38 -1.19 6.97
CA THR A 159 43.73 -1.80 8.14
C THR A 159 42.29 -1.30 8.32
N ILE A 160 42.06 0.01 8.19
CA ILE A 160 40.71 0.58 8.24
C ILE A 160 39.90 0.13 7.03
N GLN A 161 40.50 0.13 5.85
CA GLN A 161 39.87 -0.33 4.62
C GLN A 161 39.36 -1.78 4.76
N ASP A 162 40.19 -2.70 5.25
CA ASP A 162 39.81 -4.10 5.48
C ASP A 162 38.66 -4.22 6.48
N ARG A 163 38.67 -3.41 7.56
CA ARG A 163 37.59 -3.40 8.54
C ARG A 163 36.27 -2.93 7.94
N ILE A 164 36.28 -1.94 7.04
CA ILE A 164 35.08 -1.44 6.36
C ILE A 164 34.56 -2.49 5.36
N TYR A 165 35.44 -3.14 4.59
CA TYR A 165 35.05 -4.28 3.73
C TYR A 165 34.41 -5.41 4.53
N ALA A 166 34.95 -5.73 5.71
CA ALA A 166 34.36 -6.75 6.58
C ALA A 166 32.93 -6.40 7.04
N VAL A 167 32.59 -5.10 7.17
CA VAL A 167 31.21 -4.66 7.44
C VAL A 167 30.31 -4.95 6.24
N ALA A 168 30.74 -4.63 5.01
CA ALA A 168 29.98 -4.92 3.79
C ALA A 168 29.68 -6.44 3.65
N GLU A 169 30.68 -7.28 3.88
CA GLU A 169 30.53 -8.73 3.85
C GLU A 169 29.54 -9.24 4.92
N LYS A 170 29.58 -8.68 6.13
CA LYS A 170 28.60 -9.00 7.19
C LYS A 170 27.18 -8.59 6.80
N ILE A 171 27.01 -7.45 6.13
CA ILE A 171 25.70 -7.00 5.63
C ILE A 171 25.14 -8.04 4.66
N ARG A 172 25.94 -8.49 3.68
CA ARG A 172 25.54 -9.53 2.71
C ARG A 172 25.23 -10.86 3.38
N ALA A 173 26.09 -11.29 4.30
CA ALA A 173 25.89 -12.54 5.04
C ALA A 173 24.57 -12.57 5.83
N LYS A 174 24.07 -11.41 6.27
CA LYS A 174 22.79 -11.28 6.97
C LYS A 174 21.62 -10.86 6.08
N ALA A 175 21.73 -10.89 4.75
CA ALA A 175 20.70 -10.34 3.85
C ALA A 175 19.30 -10.91 4.08
N GLU A 176 19.16 -12.20 4.39
CA GLU A 176 17.86 -12.84 4.62
C GLU A 176 17.16 -12.41 5.92
N THR A 177 17.92 -11.98 6.92
CA THR A 177 17.40 -11.59 8.25
C THR A 177 17.62 -10.11 8.55
N PHE A 178 18.09 -9.34 7.56
CA PHE A 178 18.42 -7.94 7.72
C PHE A 178 17.19 -7.10 8.04
N LYS A 179 17.24 -6.33 9.13
CA LYS A 179 16.10 -5.49 9.55
C LYS A 179 16.09 -4.17 8.79
N GLU A 180 14.92 -3.75 8.31
CA GLU A 180 14.73 -2.47 7.62
C GLU A 180 15.14 -1.27 8.50
N SER A 181 14.93 -1.37 9.82
CA SER A 181 15.30 -0.34 10.79
C SER A 181 16.81 -0.09 10.91
N TRP A 182 17.66 -1.01 10.43
CA TRP A 182 19.12 -0.88 10.47
C TRP A 182 19.66 -0.03 9.33
N ILE A 183 18.98 0.01 8.18
CA ILE A 183 19.47 0.66 6.96
C ILE A 183 19.87 2.12 7.22
N HIS A 184 18.95 2.91 7.80
CA HIS A 184 19.20 4.33 8.05
C HIS A 184 20.36 4.57 9.02
N GLN A 185 20.47 3.73 10.06
CA GLN A 185 21.53 3.84 11.06
C GLN A 185 22.91 3.57 10.41
N LEU A 186 22.99 2.54 9.57
CA LEU A 186 24.23 2.17 8.89
C LEU A 186 24.63 3.19 7.82
N TYR A 187 23.68 3.77 7.09
CA TYR A 187 23.99 4.92 6.22
C TYR A 187 24.55 6.10 7.01
N SER A 188 23.95 6.43 8.16
CA SER A 188 24.41 7.52 9.02
C SER A 188 25.84 7.30 9.50
N LEU A 189 26.21 6.08 9.88
CA LEU A 189 27.58 5.75 10.27
C LEU A 189 28.55 5.87 9.09
N GLY A 190 28.16 5.42 7.90
CA GLY A 190 28.98 5.60 6.70
C GLY A 190 29.22 7.07 6.35
N TYR A 191 28.20 7.94 6.52
CA TYR A 191 28.38 9.38 6.36
C TYR A 191 29.38 9.96 7.37
N GLN A 192 29.30 9.54 8.64
CA GLN A 192 30.25 9.97 9.67
C GLN A 192 31.69 9.54 9.35
N ILE A 193 31.88 8.34 8.80
CA ILE A 193 33.19 7.88 8.33
C ILE A 193 33.73 8.78 7.22
N LEU A 194 32.88 9.14 6.24
CA LEU A 194 33.29 10.01 5.13
C LEU A 194 33.66 11.43 5.61
N GLU A 195 32.87 12.00 6.53
CA GLU A 195 33.11 13.33 7.10
C GLU A 195 34.38 13.38 7.97
N ASN A 196 34.74 12.28 8.61
CA ASN A 196 35.86 12.19 9.56
C ASN A 196 36.97 11.25 9.06
N SER A 197 37.17 11.17 7.73
CA SER A 197 38.07 10.20 7.09
C SER A 197 39.55 10.28 7.54
N PHE A 198 39.95 11.37 8.19
CA PHE A 198 41.30 11.54 8.75
C PHE A 198 41.40 11.27 10.25
N ASP A 199 40.27 11.05 10.95
CA ASP A 199 40.24 10.72 12.38
C ASP A 199 39.97 9.23 12.56
N GLU A 200 41.05 8.47 12.74
CA GLU A 200 40.97 7.02 12.89
C GLU A 200 40.13 6.58 14.10
N ASN A 201 40.08 7.37 15.17
CA ASN A 201 39.30 7.00 16.36
C ASN A 201 37.79 7.04 16.05
N ILE A 202 37.34 8.12 15.40
CA ILE A 202 35.92 8.27 15.00
C ILE A 202 35.53 7.19 13.99
N VAL A 203 36.40 6.93 13.01
CA VAL A 203 36.14 5.89 12.00
C VAL A 203 36.02 4.51 12.65
N ASN A 204 36.94 4.15 13.54
CA ASN A 204 36.90 2.88 14.25
C ASN A 204 35.64 2.75 15.13
N GLU A 205 35.24 3.81 15.85
CA GLU A 205 33.99 3.82 16.62
C GLU A 205 32.77 3.57 15.72
N CYS A 206 32.72 4.21 14.55
CA CYS A 206 31.63 4.01 13.60
C CYS A 206 31.57 2.56 13.08
N ILE A 207 32.73 1.96 12.78
CA ILE A 207 32.83 0.56 12.35
C ILE A 207 32.35 -0.39 13.46
N ASP A 208 32.78 -0.16 14.69
CA ASP A 208 32.40 -1.01 15.83
C ASP A 208 30.90 -0.92 16.10
N ARG A 209 30.34 0.28 16.06
CA ARG A 209 28.90 0.49 16.19
C ARG A 209 28.09 -0.13 15.04
N ALA A 210 28.62 -0.12 13.81
CA ALA A 210 28.00 -0.82 12.69
C ALA A 210 27.98 -2.34 12.94
N ASN A 211 29.09 -2.90 13.44
CA ASN A 211 29.17 -4.31 13.81
C ASN A 211 28.21 -4.69 14.93
N GLU A 212 28.01 -3.82 15.93
CA GLU A 212 27.03 -4.03 16.99
C GLU A 212 25.59 -4.05 16.45
N ILE A 213 25.23 -3.09 15.58
CA ILE A 213 23.90 -3.03 14.95
C ILE A 213 23.63 -4.31 14.17
N ILE A 214 24.61 -4.78 13.40
CA ILE A 214 24.46 -5.99 12.58
C ILE A 214 24.47 -7.23 13.49
N GLY A 215 25.27 -7.26 14.55
CA GLY A 215 25.54 -8.40 15.42
C GLY A 215 24.45 -8.71 16.46
N GLY A 216 23.70 -7.70 16.92
CA GLY A 216 22.64 -7.82 17.93
C GLY A 216 21.29 -8.37 17.47
#